data_AF-A0A0K8Q0P9-F1
#
_entry.id   AF-A0A0K8Q0P9-F1
#
_cell.length_a   1.000
_cell.length_b   1.000
_cell.length_c   1.000
_cell.angle_alpha   90.00
_cell.angle_beta   90.00
_cell.angle_gamma   90.00
#
_symmetry.space_group_name_H-M   'P 1'
#
loop_
_entity.id
_entity.type
_entity.pdbx_description
1 polymer ?
#
loop_
_entity_poly.entity_id
_entity_poly.type
_entity_poly.pdbx_seq_one_letter_code
_entity_poly.pdbx_strand_id
1 'polypeptide(L)'
;MTQFWAHAYRQIPKDSPVYGKVGTAPMIGGSAGVAGVPGPWYLSVPKATKNTDAAKKFVKCAFDHNDLAIQSTLGLAARISAFQKYQDQPGYESFKPLIETLNAPATATRPPTAKWQQIVDTVLVPMLQKAVAGGDSTALLADAKSKIQALIK
;
A
#
# COMPACT_ATOMS: atom_id res chain seq x y z
N MET A 1 -2.82 -17.82 4.73
CA MET A 1 -3.82 -16.75 4.88
C MET A 1 -3.66 -15.82 3.68
N THR A 2 -4.60 -15.82 2.74
CA THR A 2 -4.53 -14.96 1.56
C THR A 2 -4.75 -13.53 2.02
N GLN A 3 -3.72 -12.69 1.94
CA GLN A 3 -3.86 -11.26 2.21
C GLN A 3 -4.76 -10.68 1.11
N PHE A 4 -5.90 -10.09 1.49
CA PHE A 4 -6.85 -9.55 0.53
C PHE A 4 -6.43 -8.13 0.13
N TRP A 5 -5.50 -8.04 -0.82
CA TRP A 5 -5.10 -6.77 -1.42
C TRP A 5 -6.19 -6.32 -2.42
N ALA A 6 -6.40 -5.00 -2.60
CA ALA A 6 -7.46 -4.49 -3.49
C ALA A 6 -7.39 -5.04 -4.94
N HIS A 7 -6.19 -5.35 -5.43
CA HIS A 7 -5.98 -5.92 -6.75
C HIS A 7 -6.47 -7.37 -6.89
N ALA A 8 -6.58 -8.11 -5.78
CA ALA A 8 -7.09 -9.47 -5.76
C ALA A 8 -8.60 -9.54 -6.02
N TYR A 9 -9.32 -8.40 -6.03
CA TYR A 9 -10.74 -8.33 -6.37
C TYR A 9 -11.04 -9.00 -7.73
N ARG A 10 -10.20 -8.73 -8.74
CA ARG A 10 -10.33 -9.34 -10.08
C ARG A 10 -9.86 -10.79 -10.16
N GLN A 11 -9.27 -11.29 -9.08
CA GLN A 11 -8.69 -12.64 -8.99
C GLN A 11 -9.60 -13.61 -8.23
N ILE A 12 -10.81 -13.20 -7.84
CA ILE A 12 -11.79 -14.08 -7.19
C ILE A 12 -12.12 -15.25 -8.14
N PRO A 13 -11.85 -16.51 -7.74
CA PRO A 13 -12.10 -17.68 -8.58
C PRO A 13 -13.59 -17.85 -8.92
N LYS A 14 -13.90 -18.32 -10.13
CA LYS A 14 -15.27 -18.52 -10.60
C LYS A 14 -16.04 -19.61 -9.83
N ASP A 15 -15.32 -20.57 -9.28
CA ASP A 15 -15.83 -21.64 -8.43
C ASP A 15 -16.00 -21.21 -6.96
N SER A 16 -15.65 -19.96 -6.62
CA SER A 16 -15.87 -19.42 -5.29
C SER A 16 -17.37 -19.23 -5.01
N PRO A 17 -17.88 -19.62 -3.81
CA PRO A 17 -19.28 -19.37 -3.42
C PRO A 17 -19.70 -17.89 -3.44
N VAL A 18 -18.71 -16.99 -3.36
CA VAL A 18 -18.90 -15.53 -3.35
C VAL A 18 -18.54 -14.86 -4.68
N TYR A 19 -18.29 -15.62 -5.76
CA TYR A 19 -18.03 -15.04 -7.08
C TYR A 19 -19.19 -14.13 -7.51
N GLY A 20 -18.88 -12.89 -7.91
CA GLY A 20 -19.88 -11.87 -8.24
C GLY A 20 -20.70 -11.33 -7.06
N LYS A 21 -20.38 -11.74 -5.81
CA LYS A 21 -21.08 -11.32 -4.58
C LYS A 21 -20.17 -10.55 -3.61
N VAL A 22 -19.06 -10.01 -4.10
CA VAL A 22 -18.12 -9.22 -3.30
C VAL A 22 -18.30 -7.74 -3.61
N GLY A 23 -18.66 -6.97 -2.59
CA GLY A 23 -18.69 -5.50 -2.63
C GLY A 23 -17.35 -4.88 -2.23
N THR A 24 -17.18 -3.61 -2.57
CA THR A 24 -15.98 -2.81 -2.26
C THR A 24 -16.40 -1.49 -1.62
N ALA A 25 -15.61 -1.00 -0.68
CA ALA A 25 -15.83 0.26 0.01
C ALA A 25 -14.48 0.90 0.38
N PRO A 26 -14.42 2.24 0.58
CA PRO A 26 -13.22 2.90 1.07
C PRO A 26 -12.83 2.32 2.44
N MET A 27 -11.58 2.54 2.85
CA MET A 27 -11.14 2.18 4.21
C MET A 27 -12.04 2.82 5.26
N ILE A 28 -12.33 2.09 6.32
CA ILE A 28 -13.09 2.62 7.46
C ILE A 28 -12.31 3.80 8.06
N GLY A 29 -12.97 4.94 8.20
CA GLY A 29 -12.38 6.16 8.73
C GLY A 29 -12.51 6.28 10.25
N GLY A 30 -11.56 7.00 10.85
CA GLY A 30 -11.64 7.49 12.23
C GLY A 30 -12.11 8.95 12.29
N SER A 31 -11.85 9.64 13.40
CA SER A 31 -12.16 11.08 13.54
C SER A 31 -11.42 11.98 12.53
N ALA A 32 -10.30 11.50 11.98
CA ALA A 32 -9.54 12.16 10.92
C ALA A 32 -10.00 11.79 9.49
N GLY A 33 -11.07 11.00 9.36
CA GLY A 33 -11.56 10.48 8.09
C GLY A 33 -10.87 9.16 7.67
N VAL A 34 -11.07 8.78 6.41
CA VAL A 34 -10.47 7.58 5.82
C VAL A 34 -8.98 7.79 5.57
N ALA A 35 -8.19 6.72 5.63
CA ALA A 35 -6.76 6.78 5.37
C ALA A 35 -6.23 5.42 4.90
N GLY A 36 -5.11 5.46 4.17
CA GLY A 36 -4.30 4.30 3.86
C GLY A 36 -2.82 4.55 4.12
N VAL A 37 -2.05 3.47 4.21
CA VAL A 37 -0.59 3.51 4.13
C VAL A 37 -0.18 2.85 2.81
N PRO A 38 0.10 3.63 1.75
CA PRO A 38 0.47 3.06 0.46
C PRO A 38 1.77 2.26 0.57
N GLY A 39 1.84 1.14 -0.15
CA GLY A 39 3.02 0.30 -0.29
C GLY A 39 3.61 0.41 -1.70
N PRO A 40 4.28 1.54 -2.04
CA PRO A 40 4.80 1.75 -3.38
C PRO A 40 5.97 0.80 -3.68
N TRP A 41 5.99 0.30 -4.90
CA TRP A 41 7.13 -0.39 -5.49
C TRP A 41 7.82 0.53 -6.48
N TYR A 42 9.15 0.58 -6.43
CA TYR A 42 9.94 1.49 -7.24
C TYR A 42 10.80 0.73 -8.24
N LEU A 43 10.84 1.22 -9.48
CA LEU A 43 11.88 0.86 -10.43
C LEU A 43 13.09 1.75 -10.16
N SER A 44 14.21 1.11 -9.81
CA SER A 44 15.46 1.80 -9.45
C SER A 44 16.55 1.47 -10.46
N VAL A 45 17.34 2.49 -10.85
CA VAL A 45 18.52 2.29 -11.70
C VAL A 45 19.75 2.13 -10.80
N PRO A 46 20.44 0.97 -10.80
CA PRO A 46 21.64 0.79 -9.98
C PRO A 46 22.73 1.79 -10.38
N LYS A 47 23.35 2.45 -9.39
CA LYS A 47 24.41 3.44 -9.64
C LYS A 47 25.61 2.86 -10.39
N ALA A 48 25.93 1.58 -10.18
CA ALA A 48 27.08 0.91 -10.77
C ALA A 48 26.82 0.34 -12.18
N THR A 49 25.63 0.54 -12.76
CA THR A 49 25.32 0.00 -14.09
C THR A 49 26.15 0.67 -15.19
N LYS A 50 26.59 -0.11 -16.19
CA LYS A 50 27.20 0.42 -17.41
C LYS A 50 26.18 0.92 -18.43
N ASN A 51 24.88 0.65 -18.20
CA ASN A 51 23.79 0.91 -19.15
C ASN A 51 22.81 1.99 -18.65
N THR A 52 23.31 3.03 -17.98
CA THR A 52 22.48 4.03 -17.28
C THR A 52 21.42 4.67 -18.17
N ASP A 53 21.78 5.05 -19.40
CA ASP A 53 20.85 5.74 -20.30
C ASP A 53 19.74 4.82 -20.81
N ALA A 54 20.07 3.58 -21.15
CA ALA A 54 19.08 2.58 -21.54
C ALA A 54 18.12 2.26 -20.38
N ALA A 55 18.65 2.12 -19.15
CA ALA A 55 17.85 1.88 -17.96
C ALA A 55 16.89 3.05 -17.67
N LYS A 56 17.35 4.30 -17.78
CA LYS A 56 16.49 5.49 -17.63
C LYS A 56 15.39 5.54 -18.68
N LYS A 57 15.70 5.24 -19.95
CA LYS A 57 14.70 5.14 -21.03
C LYS A 57 13.65 4.07 -20.73
N PHE A 58 14.06 2.92 -20.22
CA PHE A 58 13.15 1.86 -19.80
C PHE A 58 12.22 2.31 -18.65
N VAL A 59 12.77 2.91 -17.59
CA VAL A 59 11.95 3.43 -16.47
C VAL A 59 10.95 4.48 -16.94
N LYS A 60 11.38 5.39 -17.84
CA LYS A 60 10.47 6.38 -18.44
C LYS A 60 9.34 5.71 -19.22
N CYS A 61 9.67 4.75 -20.09
CA CYS A 61 8.68 3.99 -20.85
C CYS A 61 7.66 3.29 -19.93
N ALA A 62 8.14 2.59 -18.88
CA ALA A 62 7.27 1.93 -17.91
C ALA A 62 6.35 2.91 -17.16
N PHE A 63 6.81 4.13 -16.90
CA PHE A 63 6.03 5.18 -16.25
C PHE A 63 5.01 5.82 -17.20
N ASP A 64 5.38 6.08 -18.45
CA ASP A 64 4.51 6.66 -19.48
C ASP A 64 3.38 5.70 -19.86
N HIS A 65 3.67 4.39 -19.92
CA HIS A 65 2.73 3.32 -20.27
C HIS A 65 2.23 2.54 -19.06
N ASN A 66 2.23 3.16 -17.88
CA ASN A 66 1.90 2.49 -16.63
C ASN A 66 0.45 1.95 -16.59
N ASP A 67 -0.46 2.47 -17.41
CA ASP A 67 -1.84 2.00 -17.52
C ASP A 67 -1.96 0.60 -18.13
N LEU A 68 -0.98 0.16 -18.93
CA LEU A 68 -0.91 -1.22 -19.44
C LEU A 68 -0.86 -2.24 -18.28
N ALA A 69 -0.30 -1.85 -17.14
CA ALA A 69 -0.16 -2.75 -15.99
C ALA A 69 -1.51 -3.07 -15.32
N ILE A 70 -2.55 -2.24 -15.51
CA ILE A 70 -3.93 -2.54 -15.05
C ILE A 70 -4.51 -3.78 -15.75
N GLN A 71 -4.09 -4.05 -16.98
CA GLN A 71 -4.56 -5.19 -17.76
C GLN A 71 -3.78 -6.48 -17.47
N SER A 72 -2.66 -6.39 -16.74
CA SER A 72 -1.92 -7.58 -16.30
C SER A 72 -2.71 -8.40 -15.27
N THR A 73 -2.28 -9.65 -15.04
CA THR A 73 -2.87 -10.52 -14.01
C THR A 73 -2.84 -9.90 -12.61
N LEU A 74 -1.81 -9.10 -12.30
CA LEU A 74 -1.72 -8.40 -11.02
C LEU A 74 -2.59 -7.14 -10.98
N GLY A 75 -2.84 -6.48 -12.12
CA GLY A 75 -3.72 -5.31 -12.20
C GLY A 75 -3.26 -4.09 -11.39
N LEU A 76 -1.95 -3.91 -11.21
CA LEU A 76 -1.36 -2.84 -10.40
C LEU A 76 -0.78 -1.74 -11.27
N ALA A 77 -1.06 -0.48 -10.93
CA ALA A 77 -0.43 0.70 -11.50
C ALA A 77 0.07 1.64 -10.39
N ALA A 78 0.97 2.54 -10.75
CA ALA A 78 1.52 3.57 -9.87
C ALA A 78 0.79 4.92 -10.04
N ARG A 79 0.17 5.18 -11.19
CA ARG A 79 -0.50 6.45 -11.50
C ARG A 79 -1.99 6.39 -11.19
N ILE A 80 -2.51 7.35 -10.44
CA ILE A 80 -3.95 7.48 -10.15
C ILE A 80 -4.77 7.56 -11.44
N SER A 81 -4.27 8.26 -12.47
CA SER A 81 -4.94 8.36 -13.76
C SER A 81 -5.16 7.02 -14.46
N ALA A 82 -4.29 6.03 -14.22
CA ALA A 82 -4.50 4.68 -14.70
C ALA A 82 -5.72 4.04 -14.04
N PHE A 83 -5.89 4.18 -12.73
CA PHE A 83 -7.08 3.67 -12.03
C PHE A 83 -8.34 4.43 -12.45
N GLN A 84 -8.28 5.75 -12.56
CA GLN A 84 -9.43 6.58 -12.97
C GLN A 84 -9.98 6.21 -14.35
N LYS A 85 -9.12 5.80 -15.28
CA LYS A 85 -9.50 5.35 -16.63
C LYS A 85 -10.38 4.09 -16.62
N TYR A 86 -10.23 3.22 -15.62
CA TYR A 86 -10.94 1.93 -15.56
C TYR A 86 -12.02 1.88 -14.47
N GLN A 87 -12.08 2.84 -13.55
CA GLN A 87 -12.88 2.74 -12.33
C GLN A 87 -14.39 2.50 -12.53
N ASP A 88 -14.93 2.88 -13.70
CA ASP A 88 -16.35 2.73 -14.04
C ASP A 88 -16.61 1.52 -14.97
N GLN A 89 -15.59 0.69 -15.25
CA GLN A 89 -15.72 -0.51 -16.07
C GLN A 89 -16.09 -1.73 -15.21
N PRO A 90 -16.91 -2.67 -15.73
CA PRO A 90 -17.22 -3.92 -15.03
C PRO A 90 -15.94 -4.69 -14.66
N GLY A 91 -15.87 -5.17 -13.42
CA GLY A 91 -14.70 -5.86 -12.87
C GLY A 91 -13.67 -4.93 -12.23
N TYR A 92 -13.86 -3.61 -12.24
CA TYR A 92 -12.96 -2.62 -11.63
C TYR A 92 -13.60 -1.87 -10.46
N GLU A 93 -14.64 -2.43 -9.84
CA GLU A 93 -15.43 -1.85 -8.76
C GLU A 93 -14.56 -1.50 -7.53
N SER A 94 -13.39 -2.12 -7.36
CA SER A 94 -12.46 -1.80 -6.28
C SER A 94 -11.69 -0.49 -6.49
N PHE A 95 -11.68 0.09 -7.70
CA PHE A 95 -10.80 1.21 -8.04
C PHE A 95 -11.29 2.54 -7.46
N LYS A 96 -12.58 2.85 -7.56
CA LYS A 96 -13.12 4.09 -6.99
C LYS A 96 -12.93 4.17 -5.46
N PRO A 97 -13.25 3.12 -4.67
CA PRO A 97 -12.92 3.07 -3.25
C PRO A 97 -11.42 3.16 -2.92
N LEU A 98 -10.58 2.53 -3.74
CA LEU A 98 -9.12 2.60 -3.60
C LEU A 98 -8.62 4.04 -3.79
N ILE A 99 -9.08 4.71 -4.84
CA ILE A 99 -8.75 6.12 -5.14
C ILE A 99 -9.20 7.01 -3.99
N GLU A 100 -10.43 6.86 -3.51
CA GLU A 100 -10.97 7.63 -2.39
C GLU A 100 -10.11 7.48 -1.12
N THR A 101 -9.77 6.24 -0.77
CA THR A 101 -8.88 5.96 0.37
C THR A 101 -7.51 6.61 0.20
N LEU A 102 -6.86 6.41 -0.94
CA LEU A 102 -5.47 6.84 -1.14
C LEU A 102 -5.34 8.36 -1.35
N ASN A 103 -6.40 9.05 -1.80
CA ASN A 103 -6.43 10.50 -1.93
C ASN A 103 -6.86 11.23 -0.66
N ALA A 104 -7.32 10.52 0.37
CA ALA A 104 -7.81 11.14 1.58
C ALA A 104 -6.69 11.89 2.34
N PRO A 105 -6.99 13.04 2.99
CA PRO A 105 -5.96 13.88 3.63
C PRO A 105 -5.14 13.18 4.72
N ALA A 106 -5.72 12.19 5.40
CA ALA A 106 -5.04 11.43 6.45
C ALA A 106 -4.16 10.28 5.92
N THR A 107 -4.16 10.01 4.61
CA THR A 107 -3.26 9.03 3.98
C THR A 107 -1.82 9.50 4.07
N ALA A 108 -0.94 8.61 4.55
CA ALA A 108 0.46 8.92 4.75
C ALA A 108 1.35 7.74 4.38
N THR A 109 2.50 8.03 3.76
CA THR A 109 3.52 7.01 3.48
C THR A 109 4.25 6.58 4.74
N ARG A 110 4.91 5.42 4.67
CA ARG A 110 5.85 4.99 5.71
C ARG A 110 6.96 6.05 5.89
N PRO A 111 7.43 6.30 7.12
CA PRO A 111 8.56 7.19 7.40
C PRO A 111 9.81 6.86 6.55
N PRO A 112 10.44 7.86 5.89
CA PRO A 112 11.57 7.65 5.00
C PRO A 112 12.88 7.53 5.80
N THR A 113 13.03 6.46 6.57
CA THR A 113 14.23 6.17 7.37
C THR A 113 14.84 4.81 7.03
N ALA A 114 16.16 4.74 6.97
CA ALA A 114 16.89 3.47 6.84
C ALA A 114 16.64 2.53 8.04
N LYS A 115 16.16 3.06 9.17
CA LYS A 115 15.84 2.30 10.38
C LYS A 115 14.42 1.72 10.37
N TRP A 116 13.65 1.90 9.30
CA TRP A 116 12.23 1.53 9.27
C TRP A 116 11.99 0.07 9.66
N GLN A 117 12.73 -0.85 9.06
CA GLN A 117 12.58 -2.28 9.37
C GLN A 117 12.94 -2.60 10.82
N GLN A 118 14.03 -2.02 11.33
CA GLN A 118 14.42 -2.17 12.74
C GLN A 118 13.34 -1.63 13.69
N ILE A 119 12.74 -0.47 13.38
CA ILE A 119 11.64 0.10 14.16
C ILE A 119 10.43 -0.85 14.18
N VAL A 120 10.06 -1.40 13.02
CA VAL A 120 8.94 -2.35 12.91
C VAL A 120 9.20 -3.58 13.78
N ASP A 121 10.34 -4.24 13.59
CA ASP A 121 10.62 -5.54 14.16
C ASP A 121 10.88 -5.48 15.68
N THR A 122 11.55 -4.43 16.14
CA THR A 122 12.01 -4.33 17.54
C THR A 122 11.11 -3.47 18.43
N VAL A 123 10.26 -2.62 17.85
CA VAL A 123 9.40 -1.71 18.61
C VAL A 123 7.92 -1.92 18.28
N LEU A 124 7.52 -1.73 17.02
CA LEU A 124 6.10 -1.69 16.67
C LEU A 124 5.41 -3.05 16.79
N VAL A 125 6.01 -4.13 16.27
CA VAL A 125 5.43 -5.48 16.36
C VAL A 125 5.30 -5.93 17.83
N PRO A 126 6.34 -5.84 18.69
CA PRO A 126 6.20 -6.16 20.10
C PRO A 126 5.17 -5.29 20.85
N MET A 127 5.09 -4.00 20.54
CA MET A 127 4.10 -3.10 21.12
C MET A 127 2.68 -3.53 20.75
N LEU A 128 2.42 -3.81 19.47
CA LEU A 128 1.12 -4.27 18.99
C LEU A 128 0.72 -5.60 19.62
N GLN A 129 1.65 -6.56 19.71
CA GLN A 129 1.42 -7.86 20.37
C GLN A 129 0.99 -7.69 21.84
N LYS A 130 1.60 -6.76 22.58
CA LYS A 130 1.21 -6.44 23.96
C LYS A 130 -0.15 -5.74 24.04
N ALA A 131 -0.43 -4.85 23.10
CA ALA A 131 -1.71 -4.14 23.05
C ALA A 131 -2.88 -5.11 22.82
N VAL A 132 -2.75 -6.04 21.86
CA VAL A 132 -3.80 -7.05 21.59
C VAL A 132 -3.97 -8.06 22.73
N ALA A 133 -2.95 -8.21 23.58
CA ALA A 133 -3.02 -9.02 24.81
C ALA A 133 -3.62 -8.25 26.01
N GLY A 134 -4.15 -7.03 25.81
CA GLY A 134 -4.80 -6.23 26.85
C GLY A 134 -3.87 -5.30 27.63
N GLY A 135 -2.66 -5.05 27.15
CA GLY A 135 -1.74 -4.10 27.78
C GLY A 135 -2.22 -2.64 27.69
N ASP A 136 -1.79 -1.80 28.65
CA ASP A 136 -2.11 -0.37 28.66
C ASP A 136 -1.56 0.33 27.41
N SER A 137 -2.46 0.74 26.53
CA SER A 137 -2.13 1.41 25.27
C SER A 137 -1.37 2.71 25.47
N THR A 138 -1.67 3.48 26.53
CA THR A 138 -1.01 4.78 26.77
C THR A 138 0.45 4.57 27.15
N ALA A 139 0.72 3.66 28.10
CA ALA A 139 2.07 3.30 28.49
C ALA A 139 2.88 2.67 27.34
N LEU A 140 2.25 1.78 26.56
CA LEU A 140 2.87 1.12 25.40
C LEU A 140 3.27 2.13 24.32
N LEU A 141 2.41 3.11 24.02
CA LEU A 141 2.72 4.17 23.05
C LEU A 141 3.85 5.08 23.53
N ALA A 142 3.89 5.42 24.83
CA ALA A 142 4.96 6.22 25.42
C ALA A 142 6.32 5.50 25.35
N ASP A 143 6.36 4.22 25.70
CA ASP A 143 7.56 3.37 25.60
C ASP A 143 8.03 3.23 24.14
N ALA A 144 7.11 2.95 23.21
CA ALA A 144 7.43 2.83 21.80
C ALA A 144 8.00 4.13 21.22
N LYS A 145 7.42 5.28 21.58
CA LYS A 145 7.95 6.61 21.19
C LYS A 145 9.40 6.79 21.66
N SER A 146 9.68 6.50 22.93
CA SER A 146 11.04 6.61 23.50
C SER A 146 12.04 5.72 22.75
N LYS A 147 11.68 4.45 22.50
CA LYS A 147 12.53 3.50 21.77
C LYS A 147 12.79 3.92 20.32
N ILE A 148 11.76 4.38 19.61
CA ILE A 148 11.91 4.88 18.24
C ILE A 148 12.85 6.09 18.23
N GLN A 149 12.66 7.04 19.15
CA GLN A 149 13.53 8.21 19.28
C GLN A 149 14.98 7.83 19.56
N ALA A 150 15.24 6.77 20.31
CA ALA A 150 16.60 6.26 20.54
C ALA A 150 17.20 5.61 19.29
N LEU A 151 16.40 4.94 18.45
CA LEU A 151 16.87 4.28 17.23
C LEU A 151 17.20 5.25 16.08
N ILE A 152 16.56 6.42 16.07
CA ILE A 152 16.71 7.42 15.00
C ILE A 152 17.73 8.53 15.32
N LYS A 153 18.25 8.58 16.54
CA LYS A 153 19.40 9.41 16.90
C LYS A 153 20.67 8.87 16.23
#